data_AF-A0A970EPG1-F1
#
_entry.id   AF-A0A970EPG1-F1
#
_cell.length_a   1.000
_cell.length_b   1.000
_cell.length_c   1.000
_cell.angle_alpha   90.00
_cell.angle_beta   90.00
_cell.angle_gamma   90.00
#
_symmetry.space_group_name_H-M   'P 1'
#
loop_
_entity.id
_entity.type
_entity.pdbx_description
1 polymer ?
#
loop_
_entity_poly.entity_id
_entity_poly.type
_entity_poly.pdbx_seq_one_letter_code
_entity_poly.pdbx_strand_id
1 'polypeptide(L)'
;MKTYHNKVHFLTGYVEYLLDQGIQSEEYYLGDASRFIRYLLANSTEDDVRRFIEQSAVSAYYRKRLEKTLRKFFAFCGERLAIECPQK
;
A
#
# COMPACT_ATOMS: atom_id res chain seq x y z
N MET A 1 -16.66 19.24 13.58
CA MET A 1 -15.71 18.42 12.79
C MET A 1 -16.37 17.08 12.51
N LYS A 2 -16.60 16.74 11.23
CA LYS A 2 -17.11 15.41 10.86
C LYS A 2 -15.96 14.40 10.96
N THR A 3 -16.02 13.50 11.92
CA THR A 3 -15.16 12.31 12.01
C THR A 3 -15.62 11.30 10.96
N TYR A 4 -14.93 11.24 9.83
CA TYR A 4 -15.13 10.15 8.87
C TYR A 4 -14.35 8.93 9.36
N HIS A 5 -15.04 7.99 10.01
CA HIS A 5 -14.52 6.63 10.29
C HIS A 5 -14.58 5.71 9.06
N ASN A 6 -14.42 6.25 7.85
CA ASN A 6 -14.04 5.43 6.71
C ASN A 6 -12.51 5.45 6.68
N LYS A 7 -11.89 4.27 6.72
CA LYS A 7 -10.44 4.16 6.47
C LYS A 7 -10.20 4.61 5.04
N VAL A 8 -9.94 5.90 4.83
CA VAL A 8 -9.53 6.41 3.54
C VAL A 8 -8.24 5.68 3.19
N HIS A 9 -8.23 5.00 2.04
CA HIS A 9 -7.03 4.32 1.58
C HIS A 9 -5.92 5.35 1.37
N PHE A 10 -4.67 5.00 1.72
CA PHE A 10 -3.54 5.94 1.77
C PHE A 10 -3.44 6.87 0.55
N LEU A 11 -3.51 6.32 -0.67
CA LEU A 11 -3.43 7.12 -1.90
C LEU A 11 -4.68 7.97 -2.15
N THR A 12 -5.87 7.49 -1.79
CA THR A 12 -7.10 8.30 -1.85
C THR A 12 -6.99 9.52 -0.94
N GLY A 13 -6.47 9.34 0.28
CA GLY A 13 -6.29 10.46 1.21
C GLY A 13 -5.22 11.44 0.74
N TYR A 14 -4.20 10.96 0.03
CA TYR A 14 -3.21 11.85 -0.58
C TYR A 14 -3.82 12.68 -1.73
N VAL A 15 -4.65 12.07 -2.59
CA VAL A 15 -5.36 12.81 -3.64
C VAL A 15 -6.31 13.85 -3.04
N GLU A 16 -7.08 13.49 -2.01
CA GLU A 16 -7.93 14.42 -1.27
C GLU A 16 -7.13 15.60 -0.69
N TYR A 17 -5.97 15.31 -0.09
CA TYR A 17 -5.06 16.35 0.41
C TYR A 17 -4.58 17.30 -0.70
N LEU A 18 -4.18 16.78 -1.87
CA LEU A 18 -3.76 17.63 -2.99
C LEU A 18 -4.90 18.53 -3.48
N LEU A 19 -6.11 17.99 -3.58
CA LEU A 19 -7.31 18.76 -3.96
C LEU A 19 -7.62 19.87 -2.97
N ASP A 20 -7.53 19.59 -1.66
CA ASP A 20 -7.73 20.60 -0.60
C ASP A 20 -6.69 21.72 -0.65
N GLN A 21 -5.51 21.48 -1.22
CA GLN A 21 -4.48 22.50 -1.47
C GLN A 21 -4.66 23.24 -2.81
N GLY A 22 -5.70 22.93 -3.59
CA GLY A 22 -5.90 23.49 -4.93
C GLY A 22 -4.96 22.91 -5.98
N ILE A 23 -4.26 21.82 -5.68
CA ILE A 23 -3.33 21.15 -6.59
C ILE A 23 -4.12 20.15 -7.43
N GLN A 24 -4.31 20.47 -8.71
CA GLN A 24 -5.01 19.62 -9.67
C GLN A 24 -4.08 18.72 -10.49
N SER A 25 -2.77 18.96 -10.44
CA SER A 25 -1.78 18.17 -11.19
C SER A 25 -1.43 16.89 -10.45
N GLU A 26 -2.26 15.86 -10.63
CA GLU A 26 -2.00 14.52 -10.11
C GLU A 26 -0.71 13.93 -10.72
N GLU A 27 -0.37 14.28 -11.96
CA GLU A 27 0.72 13.64 -12.69
C GLU A 27 2.08 13.75 -12.00
N TYR A 28 2.43 14.91 -11.44
CA TYR A 28 3.70 15.09 -10.74
C TYR A 28 3.63 14.53 -9.32
N TYR A 29 2.67 14.99 -8.52
CA TYR A 29 2.60 14.66 -7.09
C TYR A 29 2.21 13.21 -6.82
N LEU A 30 1.16 12.71 -7.48
CA LEU A 30 0.75 11.31 -7.37
C LEU A 30 1.72 10.40 -8.13
N GLY A 31 2.28 10.89 -9.25
CA GLY A 31 3.29 10.17 -10.00
C GLY A 31 4.53 9.87 -9.16
N ASP A 32 5.12 10.86 -8.50
CA ASP A 32 6.33 10.68 -7.69
C ASP A 32 6.06 9.84 -6.44
N ALA A 33 4.94 10.05 -5.76
CA ALA A 33 4.51 9.19 -4.66
C ALA A 33 4.37 7.72 -5.11
N SER A 34 3.76 7.50 -6.29
CA SER A 34 3.61 6.17 -6.87
C SER A 34 4.96 5.55 -7.23
N ARG A 35 5.90 6.32 -7.80
CA ARG A 35 7.27 5.85 -8.09
C ARG A 35 8.00 5.43 -6.81
N PHE A 36 7.87 6.21 -5.75
CA PHE A 36 8.49 5.88 -4.46
C PHE A 36 7.89 4.61 -3.84
N ILE A 37 6.57 4.44 -3.89
CA ILE A 37 5.93 3.20 -3.42
C ILE A 37 6.40 1.99 -4.23
N ARG A 38 6.50 2.13 -5.56
CA ARG A 38 7.05 1.07 -6.43
C ARG A 38 8.49 0.71 -6.05
N TYR A 39 9.32 1.73 -5.79
CA TYR A 39 10.68 1.52 -5.31
C TYR A 39 10.70 0.74 -3.97
N LEU A 40 9.89 1.15 -2.99
CA LEU A 40 9.80 0.43 -1.71
C LEU A 40 9.33 -1.02 -1.89
N LEU A 41 8.35 -1.26 -2.76
CA LEU A 41 7.85 -2.61 -3.05
C LEU A 41 8.91 -3.49 -3.70
N ALA A 42 9.63 -2.96 -4.69
CA ALA A 42 10.71 -3.68 -5.39
C ALA A 42 11.90 -4.02 -4.49
N ASN A 43 12.12 -3.24 -3.42
CA ASN A 43 13.24 -3.43 -2.50
C ASN A 43 12.82 -4.04 -1.16
N SER A 44 11.54 -4.35 -0.98
CA SER A 44 11.07 -5.00 0.24
C SER A 44 11.61 -6.43 0.31
N THR A 45 11.94 -6.87 1.51
CA THR A 45 12.41 -8.22 1.77
C THR A 45 11.30 -9.10 2.36
N GLU A 46 11.50 -10.42 2.35
CA GLU A 46 10.61 -11.33 3.07
C GLU A 46 10.52 -11.01 4.56
N ASP A 47 11.61 -10.53 5.16
CA ASP A 47 11.65 -10.15 6.57
C ASP A 47 10.79 -8.89 6.85
N ASP A 48 10.77 -7.92 5.94
CA ASP A 48 9.89 -6.75 6.03
C ASP A 48 8.42 -7.15 6.02
N VAL A 49 8.04 -8.06 5.11
CA VAL A 49 6.68 -8.60 5.02
C VAL A 49 6.32 -9.37 6.29
N ARG A 50 7.25 -10.19 6.80
CA ARG A 50 7.06 -10.96 8.03
C ARG A 50 6.84 -10.03 9.23
N ARG A 51 7.71 -9.03 9.42
CA ARG A 51 7.59 -8.03 10.50
C ARG A 51 6.28 -7.27 10.41
N PHE A 52 5.88 -6.85 9.21
CA PHE A 52 4.60 -6.18 9.00
C PHE A 52 3.41 -7.04 9.44
N ILE A 53 3.38 -8.32 9.06
CA ILE A 53 2.32 -9.25 9.47
C ILE A 53 2.31 -9.44 10.99
N GLU A 54 3.47 -9.62 11.61
CA GLU A 54 3.61 -9.82 13.05
C GLU A 54 3.14 -8.60 13.86
N GLN A 55 3.49 -7.39 13.42
CA GLN A 55 3.07 -6.15 14.07
C GLN A 55 1.57 -5.85 13.86
N SER A 56 1.01 -6.25 12.71
CA SER A 56 -0.37 -5.92 12.37
C SER A 56 -1.39 -6.93 12.92
N ALA A 57 -1.04 -8.21 12.95
CA ALA A 57 -2.00 -9.27 13.19
C ALA A 57 -2.25 -9.49 14.69
N VAL A 58 -3.31 -8.87 15.22
CA VAL A 58 -3.76 -9.04 16.61
C VAL A 58 -4.37 -10.42 16.92
N SER A 59 -4.63 -11.26 15.91
CA SER A 59 -5.16 -12.61 16.09
C SER A 59 -4.74 -13.55 14.97
N ALA A 60 -4.78 -14.87 15.24
CA ALA A 60 -4.44 -15.89 14.24
C ALA A 60 -5.38 -15.86 13.01
N TYR A 61 -6.66 -15.56 13.21
CA TYR A 61 -7.60 -15.38 12.11
C TYR A 61 -7.22 -14.17 11.25
N TYR A 62 -6.93 -13.04 11.88
CA TYR A 62 -6.53 -11.84 11.13
C TYR A 62 -5.21 -12.06 10.39
N ARG A 63 -4.24 -12.74 11.01
CA ARG A 63 -2.99 -13.14 10.37
C ARG A 63 -3.23 -13.91 9.07
N LYS A 64 -4.03 -14.97 9.12
CA LYS A 64 -4.35 -15.79 7.92
C LYS A 64 -5.03 -14.95 6.83
N ARG A 65 -5.96 -14.08 7.21
CA ARG A 65 -6.61 -13.16 6.28
C ARG A 65 -5.62 -12.18 5.65
N LEU A 66 -4.74 -11.58 6.45
CA LEU A 66 -3.72 -10.63 6.00
C LEU A 66 -2.72 -11.27 5.05
N GLU A 67 -2.21 -12.46 5.39
CA GLU A 67 -1.34 -13.26 4.51
C GLU A 67 -2.01 -13.57 3.17
N LYS A 68 -3.30 -13.95 3.19
CA LYS A 68 -4.07 -14.21 1.96
C LYS A 68 -4.21 -12.95 1.09
N THR A 69 -4.53 -11.81 1.69
CA THR A 69 -4.71 -10.56 0.94
C THR A 69 -3.39 -10.02 0.38
N LEU A 70 -2.30 -10.13 1.14
CA LEU A 70 -0.96 -9.73 0.68
C LEU A 70 -0.51 -10.59 -0.50
N ARG A 71 -0.76 -11.91 -0.47
CA ARG A 71 -0.45 -12.79 -1.60
C ARG A 71 -1.13 -12.33 -2.90
N LYS A 72 -2.41 -11.94 -2.83
CA LYS A 72 -3.13 -11.43 -3.99
C LYS A 72 -2.56 -10.08 -4.47
N PHE A 73 -2.13 -9.23 -3.55
CA PHE A 73 -1.49 -7.96 -3.87
C PHE A 73 -0.12 -8.16 -4.55
N PHE A 74 0.74 -9.05 -4.04
CA PHE A 74 2.03 -9.33 -4.67
C PHE A 74 1.88 -9.99 -6.05
N ALA A 75 0.88 -10.83 -6.24
CA ALA A 75 0.54 -11.34 -7.58
C ALA A 75 0.19 -10.19 -8.55
N PHE A 76 -0.63 -9.23 -8.11
CA PHE A 76 -0.91 -8.02 -8.88
C PHE A 76 0.36 -7.21 -9.18
N CYS A 77 1.27 -7.04 -8.22
CA CYS A 77 2.55 -6.34 -8.43
C CYS A 77 3.38 -7.00 -9.54
N GLY A 78 3.50 -8.33 -9.54
CA GLY A 78 4.19 -9.05 -10.61
C GLY A 78 3.45 -8.94 -11.95
N GLU A 79 2.17 -9.29 -11.98
CA GLU A 79 1.36 -9.40 -13.21
C GLU A 79 1.13 -8.06 -13.92
N ARG A 80 0.98 -6.96 -13.17
CA ARG A 80 0.52 -5.67 -13.70
C ARG A 80 1.55 -4.56 -13.60
N LEU A 81 2.48 -4.66 -12.66
CA LEU A 81 3.45 -3.60 -12.40
C LEU A 81 4.88 -3.99 -12.79
N ALA A 82 5.11 -5.27 -13.15
CA ALA A 82 6.44 -5.84 -13.40
C ALA A 82 7.40 -5.63 -12.21
N ILE A 83 6.87 -5.72 -10.99
CA ILE A 83 7.63 -5.61 -9.75
C ILE A 83 7.82 -7.00 -9.18
N GLU A 84 9.06 -7.45 -9.06
CA GLU A 84 9.40 -8.63 -8.26
C GLU A 84 9.26 -8.26 -6.79
N CYS A 85 8.20 -8.77 -6.16
CA CYS A 85 8.01 -8.65 -4.72
C CYS A 85 8.60 -9.88 -4.02
N PRO A 86 9.02 -9.78 -2.75
CA PRO A 86 9.38 -10.93 -1.94
C PRO A 86 8.16 -11.85 -1.81
N GLN A 87 8.15 -12.89 -2.63
CA GLN A 87 7.15 -13.95 -2.56
C GLN A 87 7.60 -14.96 -1.51
N LYS A 88 6.68 -15.35 -0.64
CA LYS A 88 6.80 -16.64 0.06
C LYS A 88 6.61 -17.77 -0.93
#